data_AF-T1IL21-F1
#
_entry.id   AF-T1IL21-F1
#
_cell.length_a   1.000
_cell.length_b   1.000
_cell.length_c   1.000
_cell.angle_alpha   90.00
_cell.angle_beta   90.00
_cell.angle_gamma   90.00
#
_symmetry.space_group_name_H-M   'P 1'
#
loop_
_entity.id
_entity.type
_entity.pdbx_description
1 polymer ?
#
loop_
_entity_poly.entity_id
_entity_poly.type
_entity_poly.pdbx_seq_one_letter_code
_entity_poly.pdbx_strand_id
1 'polypeptide(L)'
;MANAMHIHHRQQFKKLEGISNYNNWKFAMQMQLIRGGLWIYVDGTLTDATKELQVLATIALGVQEHVYQEVRGHTTAKAAWDNLAKIYQNKSFGSQVALLTTYKCAVC
;
A
#
# COMPACT_ATOMS: atom_id res chain seq x y z
N MET A 1 -1.50 34.93 21.51
CA MET A 1 -1.08 34.34 20.22
C MET A 1 -0.95 32.84 20.41
N ALA A 2 -1.99 32.05 20.14
CA ALA A 2 -1.93 30.59 20.18
C ALA A 2 -2.04 30.09 18.74
N ASN A 3 -0.93 29.61 18.20
CA ASN A 3 -0.83 29.09 16.85
C ASN A 3 -1.59 27.75 16.83
N ALA A 4 -2.74 27.71 16.15
CA ALA A 4 -3.57 26.52 16.03
C ALA A 4 -2.74 25.44 15.32
N MET A 5 -2.31 24.43 16.09
CA MET A 5 -1.66 23.24 15.58
C MET A 5 -2.63 22.56 14.61
N HIS A 6 -2.37 22.69 13.31
CA HIS A 6 -3.13 22.03 12.26
C HIS A 6 -3.21 20.54 12.58
N ILE A 7 -4.36 20.09 13.08
CA ILE A 7 -4.71 18.68 13.14
C ILE A 7 -4.77 18.22 11.69
N HIS A 8 -3.69 17.62 11.20
CA HIS A 8 -3.77 16.85 9.97
C HIS A 8 -4.78 15.74 10.24
N HIS A 9 -6.01 15.89 9.76
CA HIS A 9 -6.94 14.78 9.61
C HIS A 9 -6.20 13.72 8.77
N ARG A 10 -5.57 12.76 9.47
CA ARG A 10 -4.97 11.58 8.86
C ARG A 10 -6.16 10.86 8.25
N GLN A 11 -6.34 10.93 6.94
CA GLN A 11 -7.39 10.15 6.29
C GLN A 11 -7.15 8.69 6.63
N GLN A 12 -8.04 8.14 7.46
CA GLN A 12 -8.01 6.76 7.91
C GLN A 12 -8.60 5.92 6.76
N PHE A 13 -7.78 5.47 5.82
CA PHE A 13 -8.17 4.35 4.95
C PHE A 13 -7.90 3.04 5.69
N LYS A 14 -8.63 1.99 5.32
CA LYS A 14 -8.45 0.67 5.93
C LYS A 14 -7.02 0.19 5.70
N LYS A 15 -6.31 -0.14 6.78
CA LYS A 15 -4.95 -0.71 6.70
C LYS A 15 -4.94 -1.98 5.87
N LEU A 16 -3.81 -2.25 5.20
CA LEU A 16 -3.64 -3.49 4.43
C LEU A 16 -3.77 -4.69 5.35
N GLU A 17 -4.79 -5.51 5.11
CA GLU A 17 -5.08 -6.74 5.84
C GLU A 17 -4.67 -7.95 5.01
N GLY A 18 -4.84 -7.86 3.69
CA GLY A 18 -4.39 -8.89 2.77
C GLY A 18 -4.96 -8.68 1.37
N ILE A 19 -5.11 -9.77 0.63
CA ILE A 19 -5.56 -9.75 -0.77
C ILE A 19 -6.94 -9.11 -0.92
N SER A 20 -7.83 -9.33 0.04
CA SER A 20 -9.23 -8.88 0.01
C SER A 20 -9.38 -7.37 -0.08
N ASN A 21 -8.46 -6.59 0.50
CA ASN A 21 -8.50 -5.13 0.48
C ASN A 21 -7.31 -4.48 -0.23
N TYR A 22 -6.42 -5.27 -0.85
CA TYR A 22 -5.20 -4.77 -1.47
C TYR A 22 -5.47 -3.69 -2.52
N ASN A 23 -6.43 -3.89 -3.43
CA ASN A 23 -6.71 -2.92 -4.50
C ASN A 23 -7.18 -1.56 -3.95
N ASN A 24 -8.07 -1.58 -2.96
CA ASN A 24 -8.55 -0.37 -2.29
C ASN A 24 -7.44 0.31 -1.50
N TRP A 25 -6.65 -0.48 -0.77
CA TRP A 25 -5.49 0.02 -0.03
C TRP A 25 -4.45 0.65 -0.95
N LYS A 26 -4.11 0.00 -2.07
CA LYS A 26 -3.13 0.47 -3.05
C LYS A 26 -3.54 1.84 -3.58
N PHE A 27 -4.80 1.97 -4.00
CA PHE A 27 -5.33 3.24 -4.48
C PHE A 27 -5.28 4.33 -3.39
N ALA A 28 -5.76 4.03 -2.18
CA ALA A 28 -5.79 5.00 -1.08
C ALA A 28 -4.39 5.45 -0.65
N MET A 29 -3.44 4.50 -0.51
CA MET A 29 -2.05 4.78 -0.16
C MET A 29 -1.37 5.61 -1.25
N GLN A 30 -1.59 5.29 -2.53
CA GLN A 30 -1.07 6.09 -3.64
C GLN A 30 -1.59 7.53 -3.58
N MET A 31 -2.90 7.73 -3.38
CA MET A 31 -3.47 9.08 -3.24
C MET A 31 -2.92 9.83 -2.03
N GLN A 32 -2.67 9.14 -0.91
CA GLN A 32 -2.05 9.75 0.26
C GLN A 32 -0.63 10.25 -0.02
N LEU A 33 0.18 9.44 -0.72
CA LEU A 33 1.55 9.80 -1.09
C LEU A 33 1.57 10.92 -2.14
N ILE A 34 0.66 10.91 -3.11
CA ILE A 34 0.50 12.00 -4.10
C ILE A 34 0.16 13.31 -3.39
N ARG A 35 -0.81 13.29 -2.47
CA ARG A 35 -1.19 14.47 -1.69
C ARG A 35 -0.01 15.04 -0.88
N GLY A 36 0.90 14.18 -0.43
CA GLY A 36 2.13 14.59 0.26
C GLY A 36 3.28 15.01 -0.65
N GLY A 37 3.15 14.90 -1.98
CA GLY A 37 4.25 15.11 -2.92
C GLY A 37 5.37 14.08 -2.80
N LEU A 38 5.06 12.89 -2.26
CA LEU A 38 6.03 11.85 -1.92
C LEU A 38 6.02 10.66 -2.89
N TRP A 39 5.05 10.59 -3.79
CA TRP A 39 4.93 9.47 -4.74
C TRP A 39 6.17 9.28 -5.63
N ILE A 40 6.87 10.37 -5.94
CA ILE A 40 8.11 10.37 -6.74
C ILE A 40 9.23 9.49 -6.18
N TYR A 41 9.23 9.25 -4.86
CA TYR A 41 10.20 8.36 -4.19
C TYR A 41 9.81 6.89 -4.27
N VAL A 42 8.52 6.57 -4.49
CA VAL A 42 8.08 5.19 -4.78
C VAL A 42 8.42 4.81 -6.22
N ASP A 43 8.30 5.77 -7.14
CA ASP A 43 8.63 5.55 -8.55
C ASP A 43 10.13 5.30 -8.74
N GLY A 44 10.96 5.93 -7.90
CA GLY A 44 12.43 5.86 -7.94
C GLY A 44 13.08 7.00 -8.72
N THR A 45 12.30 8.04 -9.05
CA THR A 45 12.74 9.17 -9.89
C THR A 45 13.65 10.14 -9.14
N LEU A 46 13.51 10.23 -7.82
CA LEU A 46 14.36 11.03 -6.94
C LEU A 46 14.84 10.19 -5.76
N THR A 47 15.99 10.56 -5.21
CA THR A 47 16.58 9.96 -4.01
C THR A 47 16.84 11.06 -2.96
N ASP A 48 16.08 11.01 -1.87
CA ASP A 48 16.29 11.81 -0.67
C ASP A 48 16.05 10.91 0.53
N ALA A 49 17.08 10.68 1.33
CA ALA A 49 17.03 9.72 2.43
C ALA A 49 15.95 10.05 3.47
N THR A 50 15.70 11.34 3.72
CA THR A 50 14.70 11.77 4.72
C THR A 50 13.30 11.52 4.20
N LYS A 51 13.04 11.88 2.94
CA LYS A 51 11.75 11.69 2.29
C LYS A 51 11.46 10.22 2.02
N GLU A 52 12.47 9.45 1.69
CA GLU A 52 12.34 8.01 1.47
C GLU A 52 11.96 7.29 2.76
N LEU A 53 12.60 7.62 3.88
CA LEU A 53 12.18 7.14 5.21
C LEU A 53 10.76 7.58 5.55
N GLN A 54 10.36 8.81 5.19
CA GLN A 54 8.99 9.29 5.38
C GLN A 54 7.97 8.47 4.59
N VAL A 55 8.28 8.09 3.35
CA VAL A 55 7.42 7.23 2.53
C VAL A 55 7.36 5.83 3.11
N LEU A 56 8.50 5.25 3.45
CA LEU A 56 8.58 3.91 4.03
C LEU A 56 7.77 3.83 5.34
N ALA A 57 7.91 4.84 6.20
CA ALA A 57 7.12 4.96 7.43
C ALA A 57 5.62 5.08 7.13
N THR A 58 5.24 5.84 6.10
CA THR A 58 3.84 5.99 5.69
C THR A 58 3.26 4.65 5.22
N ILE A 59 4.01 3.90 4.41
CA ILE A 59 3.63 2.56 3.96
C ILE A 59 3.48 1.62 5.17
N ALA A 60 4.48 1.57 6.06
CA ALA A 60 4.46 0.72 7.25
C ALA A 60 3.29 1.03 8.19
N LEU A 61 2.95 2.30 8.39
CA LEU A 61 1.80 2.71 9.21
C LEU A 61 0.45 2.40 8.53
N GLY A 62 0.46 2.21 7.21
CA GLY A 62 -0.71 1.84 6.42
C GLY A 62 -0.99 0.34 6.36
N VAL A 63 -0.16 -0.52 6.95
CA VAL A 63 -0.39 -1.98 6.96
C VAL A 63 -0.72 -2.49 8.36
N GLN A 64 -1.38 -3.65 8.45
CA GLN A 64 -1.59 -4.35 9.73
C GLN A 64 -0.32 -5.04 10.22
N GLU A 65 -0.28 -5.37 11.52
CA GLU A 65 0.92 -5.88 12.20
C GLU A 65 1.46 -7.17 11.58
N HIS A 66 0.60 -8.09 11.15
CA HIS A 66 1.04 -9.33 10.50
C HIS A 66 1.71 -9.10 9.14
N VAL A 67 1.51 -7.94 8.52
CA VAL A 67 2.13 -7.55 7.23
C VAL A 67 3.48 -6.85 7.45
N TYR A 68 3.87 -6.52 8.69
CA TYR A 68 5.13 -5.81 8.96
C TYR A 68 6.36 -6.54 8.43
N GLN A 69 6.37 -7.87 8.43
CA GLN A 69 7.48 -8.66 7.89
C GLN A 69 7.73 -8.36 6.40
N GLU A 70 6.66 -8.09 5.64
CA GLU A 70 6.74 -7.80 4.20
C GLU A 70 7.31 -6.41 3.88
N VAL A 71 7.30 -5.51 4.87
CA VAL A 71 7.79 -4.12 4.74
C VAL A 71 9.16 -3.97 5.39
N ARG A 72 9.39 -4.56 6.57
CA ARG A 72 10.58 -4.35 7.41
C ARG A 72 11.90 -4.78 6.75
N GLY A 73 11.85 -5.73 5.82
CA GLY A 73 13.04 -6.21 5.10
C GLY A 73 13.57 -5.27 4.01
N HIS A 74 12.88 -4.17 3.71
CA HIS A 74 13.21 -3.30 2.57
C HIS A 74 13.71 -1.94 3.04
N THR A 75 14.84 -1.50 2.47
CA THR A 75 15.48 -0.21 2.80
C THR A 75 14.97 0.94 1.95
N THR A 76 14.42 0.65 0.77
CA THR A 76 13.86 1.65 -0.15
C THR A 76 12.34 1.57 -0.18
N ALA A 77 11.70 2.73 -0.34
CA ALA A 77 10.24 2.82 -0.44
C ALA A 77 9.72 2.04 -1.64
N LYS A 78 10.46 2.11 -2.76
CA LYS A 78 10.19 1.36 -3.99
C LYS A 78 10.20 -0.14 -3.76
N ALA A 79 11.25 -0.68 -3.12
CA ALA A 79 11.34 -2.12 -2.89
C ALA A 79 10.23 -2.63 -1.97
N ALA A 80 9.87 -1.87 -0.93
CA ALA A 80 8.73 -2.21 -0.08
C ALA A 80 7.40 -2.23 -0.86
N TRP A 81 7.16 -1.22 -1.69
CA TRP A 81 5.96 -1.13 -2.53
C TRP A 81 5.87 -2.27 -3.54
N ASP A 82 6.98 -2.55 -4.24
CA ASP A 82 7.06 -3.60 -5.26
C ASP A 82 6.89 -5.00 -4.64
N ASN A 83 7.43 -5.24 -3.43
CA ASN A 83 7.20 -6.50 -2.71
C ASN A 83 5.71 -6.70 -2.36
N LEU A 84 5.05 -5.67 -1.82
CA LEU A 84 3.61 -5.73 -1.54
C LEU A 84 2.80 -5.97 -2.82
N ALA A 85 3.16 -5.33 -3.93
CA ALA A 85 2.54 -5.59 -5.23
C ALA A 85 2.74 -7.05 -5.68
N LYS A 86 3.95 -7.58 -5.57
CA LYS A 86 4.26 -8.97 -5.93
C LYS A 86 3.42 -9.98 -5.14
N ILE A 87 3.21 -9.75 -3.84
CA ILE A 87 2.50 -10.67 -2.95
C ILE A 87 0.99 -10.63 -3.17
N TYR A 88 0.40 -9.44 -3.28
CA TYR A 88 -1.05 -9.26 -3.20
C TYR A 88 -1.71 -9.03 -4.57
N GLN A 89 -1.02 -8.44 -5.54
CA GLN A 89 -1.58 -8.17 -6.87
C GLN A 89 -1.74 -9.45 -7.71
N ASN A 90 -0.79 -10.38 -7.60
CA ASN A 90 -0.86 -11.66 -8.33
C ASN A 90 -1.96 -12.58 -7.79
N LYS A 91 -2.21 -12.52 -6.48
CA LYS A 91 -3.22 -13.36 -5.83
C LYS A 91 -4.64 -12.85 -6.03
N SER A 92 -4.84 -11.54 -6.25
CA SER A 92 -6.18 -10.98 -6.52
C SER A 92 -6.72 -11.42 -7.89
N PHE A 93 -5.85 -11.52 -8.91
CA PHE A 93 -6.22 -12.06 -10.22
C PHE A 93 -6.56 -13.56 -10.19
N GLY A 94 -5.72 -14.38 -9.56
CA GLY A 94 -5.96 -15.83 -9.46
C GLY A 94 -7.27 -16.17 -8.74
N SER A 95 -7.64 -15.38 -7.73
CA SER A 95 -8.89 -15.56 -6.98
C SER A 95 -10.13 -15.22 -7.82
N GLN A 96 -10.07 -14.18 -8.66
CA GLN A 96 -11.17 -13.83 -9.57
C GLN A 96 -11.37 -14.89 -10.66
N VAL A 97 -10.27 -15.44 -11.20
CA VAL A 97 -10.36 -16.50 -12.22
C VAL A 97 -10.91 -17.80 -11.63
N ALA A 98 -10.48 -18.19 -10.42
CA ALA A 98 -11.00 -19.38 -9.74
C ALA A 98 -12.51 -19.30 -9.43
N LEU A 99 -13.00 -18.11 -9.08
CA LEU A 99 -14.43 -17.85 -8.94
C LEU A 99 -15.14 -18.06 -10.30
N LEU A 100 -14.65 -17.46 -11.37
CA LEU A 100 -15.26 -17.56 -12.71
C LEU A 100 -15.28 -18.97 -13.29
N THR A 101 -14.27 -19.81 -13.00
CA THR A 101 -14.24 -21.20 -13.50
C THR A 101 -15.17 -22.13 -12.72
N THR A 102 -15.35 -21.89 -11.41
CA THR A 102 -16.26 -22.71 -10.57
C THR A 102 -17.72 -22.54 -10.99
N TYR A 103 -18.16 -21.33 -11.34
CA TYR A 103 -19.52 -21.10 -11.84
C TYR A 103 -19.81 -21.75 -13.21
N LYS A 104 -18.78 -22.10 -14.00
CA LYS A 104 -18.95 -22.80 -15.28
C LYS A 104 -19.07 -24.32 -15.14
N CYS A 105 -18.51 -24.92 -14.08
CA CYS A 105 -18.62 -26.36 -13.85
C CYS A 105 -19.87 -26.78 -13.06
N ALA A 106 -20.61 -25.84 -12.45
CA ALA A 106 -21.84 -26.14 -11.71
C ALA A 106 -23.11 -26.22 -12.59
N VAL A 107 -22.96 -26.14 -13.92
CA VAL A 107 -24.07 -26.22 -14.91
C VAL A 107 -23.84 -27.41 -15.86
N CYS A 108 -23.33 -28.53 -15.34
CA CYS A 108 -23.27 -29.81 -16.05
C CYS A 108 -24.07 -30.86 -15.28
#